data_AF-A0A956RZS0-F1
#
_entry.id   AF-A0A956RZS0-F1
#
_cell.length_a   1.000
_cell.length_b   1.000
_cell.length_c   1.000
_cell.angle_alpha   90.00
_cell.angle_beta   90.00
_cell.angle_gamma   90.00
#
_symmetry.space_group_name_H-M   'P 1'
#
loop_
_entity.id
_entity.type
_entity.pdbx_description
1 polymer ?
#
loop_
_entity_poly.entity_id
_entity_poly.type
_entity_poly.pdbx_seq_one_letter_code
_entity_poly.pdbx_strand_id
1 'polypeptide(L)'
;TTMGQRLVRAKAKIRDAGIPFRVPVGPALEPRLHAVLSVLYLVFNEGYAPTESEEPVRGELCDEAIRLARLVVELMPREPEARGLLALMLLHHARRDARVAGDELVLLEDQDRGRWDRAAIDEGAALVEGALRQGRVGPYQIQAAIAALHAQAATPAATDWPQIVALYTVLARIHPTPVVRLNRAVAIAMAGDVPGGLAMIDALGKDGALDRYHLFHSARAGLLRLLGRAEASRTAYEQALSVCTHPLERRFLERRLGEVAGAHG
;
A
#
# COMPACT_ATOMS: atom_id res chain seq x y z
N THR A 1 11.71 -27.63 5.27
CA THR A 1 10.65 -26.90 4.54
C THR A 1 11.12 -26.57 3.13
N THR A 2 10.21 -26.50 2.16
CA THR A 2 10.48 -26.10 0.76
C THR A 2 11.22 -24.75 0.67
N MET A 3 10.99 -23.87 1.64
CA MET A 3 11.66 -22.57 1.75
C MET A 3 13.16 -22.69 2.13
N GLY A 4 13.51 -23.61 3.04
CA GLY A 4 14.90 -23.89 3.39
C GLY A 4 15.72 -24.43 2.20
N GLN A 5 15.11 -25.31 1.38
CA GLN A 5 15.75 -25.79 0.16
C GLN A 5 15.90 -24.70 -0.90
N ARG A 6 14.98 -23.73 -0.99
CA ARG A 6 15.10 -22.56 -1.89
C ARG A 6 16.25 -21.64 -1.46
N LEU A 7 16.40 -21.39 -0.16
CA LEU A 7 17.53 -20.63 0.39
C LEU A 7 18.88 -21.29 0.10
N VAL A 8 18.97 -22.62 0.27
CA VAL A 8 20.19 -23.38 -0.05
C VAL A 8 20.51 -23.32 -1.54
N ARG A 9 19.51 -23.45 -2.42
CA ARG A 9 19.70 -23.33 -3.89
C ARG A 9 20.11 -21.92 -4.33
N ALA A 10 19.56 -20.88 -3.69
CA ALA A 10 19.97 -19.50 -3.96
C ALA A 10 21.41 -19.26 -3.53
N LYS A 11 21.80 -19.73 -2.32
CA LYS A 11 23.19 -19.68 -1.84
C LYS A 11 24.14 -20.48 -2.75
N ALA A 12 23.73 -21.66 -3.21
CA ALA A 12 24.49 -22.46 -4.15
C ALA A 12 24.68 -21.75 -5.50
N LYS A 13 23.62 -21.18 -6.09
CA LYS A 13 23.72 -20.38 -7.32
C LYS A 13 24.66 -19.18 -7.19
N ILE A 14 24.63 -18.47 -6.06
CA ILE A 14 25.51 -17.32 -5.80
C ILE A 14 26.98 -17.78 -5.73
N ARG A 15 27.23 -18.89 -5.03
CA ARG A 15 28.57 -19.49 -4.92
C ARG A 15 29.07 -20.00 -6.27
N ASP A 16 28.25 -20.74 -7.01
CA ASP A 16 28.62 -21.38 -8.27
C ASP A 16 28.79 -20.35 -9.40
N ALA A 17 28.13 -19.19 -9.32
CA ALA A 17 28.32 -18.05 -10.23
C ALA A 17 29.58 -17.22 -9.94
N GLY A 18 30.33 -17.54 -8.87
CA GLY A 18 31.57 -16.83 -8.52
C GLY A 18 31.39 -15.34 -8.26
N ILE A 19 30.17 -14.90 -7.88
CA ILE A 19 29.90 -13.48 -7.60
C ILE A 19 30.71 -13.09 -6.36
N PRO A 20 31.73 -12.22 -6.49
CA PRO A 20 32.52 -11.82 -5.35
C PRO A 20 31.61 -11.18 -4.31
N PHE A 21 31.62 -11.68 -3.08
CA PHE A 21 30.94 -11.07 -1.95
C PHE A 21 31.70 -9.81 -1.52
N ARG A 22 31.74 -8.82 -2.42
CA ARG A 22 32.32 -7.50 -2.18
C ARG A 22 31.20 -6.57 -1.75
N VAL A 23 31.42 -5.87 -0.65
CA VAL A 23 30.56 -4.76 -0.24
C VAL A 23 30.67 -3.69 -1.33
N PRO A 24 29.61 -3.43 -2.10
CA PRO A 24 29.63 -2.38 -3.11
C PRO A 24 29.80 -1.03 -2.43
N VAL A 25 30.62 -0.14 -3.01
CA VAL A 25 30.86 1.21 -2.52
C VAL A 25 30.62 2.23 -3.63
N GLY A 26 30.15 3.42 -3.28
CA GLY A 26 29.96 4.54 -4.21
C GLY A 26 29.09 4.17 -5.43
N PRO A 27 29.53 4.45 -6.67
CA PRO A 27 28.72 4.22 -7.88
C PRO A 27 28.26 2.78 -8.10
N ALA A 28 28.92 1.78 -7.50
CA ALA A 28 28.52 0.38 -7.63
C ALA A 28 27.22 0.04 -6.87
N LEU A 29 26.69 0.95 -6.05
CA LEU A 29 25.44 0.80 -5.32
C LEU A 29 24.21 1.03 -6.21
N GLU A 30 24.29 1.95 -7.17
CA GLU A 30 23.14 2.39 -7.98
C GLU A 30 22.44 1.24 -8.73
N PRO A 31 23.14 0.30 -9.40
CA PRO A 31 22.47 -0.79 -10.11
C PRO A 31 21.75 -1.79 -9.19
N ARG A 32 22.12 -1.84 -7.91
CA ARG A 32 21.58 -2.78 -6.91
C ARG A 32 20.47 -2.17 -6.06
N LEU A 33 20.45 -0.83 -5.97
CA LEU A 33 19.56 -0.07 -5.13
C LEU A 33 18.09 -0.45 -5.36
N HIS A 34 17.64 -0.55 -6.61
CA HIS A 34 16.24 -0.86 -6.91
C HIS A 34 15.79 -2.19 -6.29
N ALA A 35 16.64 -3.21 -6.35
CA ALA A 35 16.37 -4.51 -5.73
C ALA A 35 16.36 -4.41 -4.19
N VAL A 36 17.29 -3.65 -3.60
CA VAL A 36 17.33 -3.41 -2.14
C VAL A 36 16.05 -2.71 -1.67
N LEU A 37 15.64 -1.63 -2.34
CA LEU A 37 14.42 -0.90 -2.02
C LEU A 37 13.18 -1.79 -2.12
N SER A 38 13.12 -2.63 -3.16
CA SER A 38 12.03 -3.60 -3.34
C SER A 38 11.97 -4.63 -2.20
N VAL A 39 13.12 -5.15 -1.77
CA VAL A 39 13.20 -6.09 -0.65
C VAL A 39 12.79 -5.42 0.66
N LEU A 40 13.30 -4.21 0.94
CA LEU A 40 12.92 -3.47 2.14
C LEU A 40 11.41 -3.21 2.17
N TYR A 41 10.82 -2.84 1.03
CA TYR A 41 9.38 -2.63 0.94
C TYR A 41 8.57 -3.91 1.19
N LEU A 42 9.03 -5.05 0.65
CA LEU A 42 8.42 -6.35 0.91
C LEU A 42 8.49 -6.74 2.39
N VAL A 43 9.64 -6.55 3.03
CA VAL A 43 9.81 -6.81 4.47
C VAL A 43 8.88 -5.92 5.29
N PHE A 44 8.80 -4.63 4.96
CA PHE A 44 7.88 -3.72 5.63
C PHE A 44 6.42 -4.14 5.45
N ASN A 45 5.99 -4.49 4.23
CA ASN A 45 4.61 -4.91 3.96
C ASN A 45 4.25 -6.20 4.69
N GLU A 46 5.15 -7.18 4.75
CA GLU A 46 4.93 -8.41 5.51
C GLU A 46 4.88 -8.15 7.03
N GLY A 47 5.54 -7.10 7.51
CA GLY A 47 5.38 -6.62 8.88
C GLY A 47 4.05 -5.90 9.09
N TYR A 48 3.66 -5.05 8.15
CA TYR A 48 2.56 -4.11 8.30
C TYR A 48 1.19 -4.77 8.03
N ALA A 49 1.09 -5.65 7.05
CA ALA A 49 -0.12 -6.40 6.71
C ALA A 49 0.30 -7.84 6.37
N PRO A 50 0.61 -8.65 7.40
CA PRO A 50 1.17 -9.98 7.21
C PRO A 50 0.23 -10.89 6.43
N THR A 51 0.79 -11.73 5.56
CA THR A 51 -0.01 -12.59 4.67
C THR A 51 -0.55 -13.83 5.40
N GLU A 52 0.22 -14.34 6.37
CA GLU A 52 -0.03 -15.59 7.09
C GLU A 52 0.20 -15.40 8.61
N SER A 53 -0.48 -14.43 9.22
CA SER A 53 -0.39 -14.17 10.66
C SER A 53 -1.75 -13.80 11.24
N GLU A 54 -2.01 -14.26 12.46
CA GLU A 54 -3.15 -13.78 13.26
C GLU A 54 -2.86 -12.40 13.86
N GLU A 55 -1.58 -12.07 14.11
CA GLU A 55 -1.17 -10.73 14.50
C GLU A 55 -1.39 -9.75 13.34
N PRO A 56 -2.18 -8.67 13.53
CA PRO A 56 -2.48 -7.73 12.44
C PRO A 56 -1.30 -6.89 11.97
N VAL A 57 -0.31 -6.68 12.84
CA VAL A 57 0.90 -5.90 12.60
C VAL A 57 2.06 -6.50 13.40
N ARG A 58 3.13 -6.90 12.72
CA ARG A 58 4.40 -7.34 13.31
C ARG A 58 5.34 -6.13 13.41
N GLY A 59 5.13 -5.32 14.44
CA GLY A 59 5.80 -4.01 14.63
C GLY A 59 7.32 -4.08 14.49
N GLU A 60 7.97 -5.05 15.12
CA GLU A 60 9.42 -5.23 15.08
C GLU A 60 9.97 -5.40 13.65
N LEU A 61 9.22 -6.05 12.76
CA LEU A 61 9.63 -6.24 11.36
C LEU A 61 9.53 -4.94 10.57
N CYS A 62 8.49 -4.13 10.85
CA CYS A 62 8.39 -2.79 10.29
C CYS A 62 9.52 -1.88 10.79
N ASP A 63 9.81 -1.93 12.10
CA ASP A 63 10.86 -1.12 12.72
C ASP A 63 12.23 -1.44 12.11
N GLU A 64 12.51 -2.73 11.88
CA GLU A 64 13.73 -3.17 11.22
C GLU A 64 13.81 -2.71 9.76
N ALA A 65 12.72 -2.80 9.00
CA ALA A 65 12.68 -2.29 7.63
C ALA A 65 12.93 -0.78 7.57
N ILE A 66 12.33 -0.02 8.49
CA ILE A 66 12.54 1.44 8.62
C ILE A 66 14.00 1.73 8.99
N ARG A 67 14.57 1.00 9.96
CA ARG A 67 15.98 1.15 10.35
C ARG A 67 16.92 0.94 9.17
N LEU A 68 16.70 -0.10 8.38
CA LEU A 68 17.50 -0.38 7.19
C LEU A 68 17.28 0.67 6.09
N ALA A 69 16.06 1.15 5.90
CA ALA A 69 15.78 2.24 4.95
C ALA A 69 16.50 3.55 5.35
N ARG A 70 16.56 3.87 6.66
CA ARG A 70 17.35 4.99 7.18
C ARG A 70 18.83 4.85 6.83
N LEU A 71 19.40 3.66 7.02
CA LEU A 71 20.79 3.38 6.65
C LEU A 71 21.04 3.56 5.15
N VAL A 72 20.11 3.15 4.29
CA VAL A 72 20.22 3.39 2.84
C VAL A 72 20.22 4.89 2.52
N VAL A 73 19.36 5.68 3.17
CA VAL A 73 19.32 7.15 2.99
C VAL A 73 20.62 7.81 3.47
N GLU A 74 21.21 7.33 4.57
CA GLU A 74 22.50 7.80 5.07
C GLU A 74 23.65 7.49 4.09
N LEU A 75 23.68 6.26 3.55
CA LEU A 75 24.70 5.83 2.60
C LEU A 75 24.54 6.49 1.21
N MET A 76 23.32 6.84 0.82
CA MET A 76 22.98 7.42 -0.48
C MET A 76 22.13 8.69 -0.33
N PRO A 77 22.68 9.78 0.25
CA PRO A 77 21.92 10.98 0.57
C PRO A 77 21.55 11.79 -0.68
N ARG A 78 21.96 11.39 -1.88
CA ARG A 78 21.52 12.00 -3.14
C ARG A 78 20.50 11.16 -3.87
N GLU A 79 20.01 10.09 -3.26
CA GLU A 79 19.04 9.21 -3.88
C GLU A 79 17.61 9.57 -3.43
N PRO A 80 16.78 10.18 -4.31
CA PRO A 80 15.43 10.59 -3.94
C PRO A 80 14.49 9.40 -3.75
N GLU A 81 14.73 8.28 -4.43
CA GLU A 81 13.84 7.13 -4.34
C GLU A 81 13.98 6.37 -3.01
N ALA A 82 15.19 6.34 -2.44
CA ALA A 82 15.43 5.84 -1.09
C ALA A 82 14.71 6.68 -0.03
N ARG A 83 14.73 8.01 -0.17
CA ARG A 83 13.95 8.91 0.70
C ARG A 83 12.45 8.70 0.53
N GLY A 84 11.98 8.53 -0.70
CA GLY A 84 10.59 8.21 -1.00
C GLY A 84 10.14 6.93 -0.31
N LEU A 85 10.96 5.87 -0.34
CA LEU A 85 10.63 4.62 0.34
C LEU A 85 10.58 4.77 1.87
N LEU A 86 11.58 5.43 2.47
CA LEU A 86 11.59 5.69 3.91
C LEU A 86 10.35 6.51 4.32
N ALA A 87 10.02 7.56 3.56
CA ALA A 87 8.84 8.37 3.79
C ALA A 87 7.55 7.53 3.75
N LEU A 88 7.39 6.69 2.71
CA LEU A 88 6.23 5.81 2.58
C LEU A 88 6.07 4.87 3.79
N MET A 89 7.18 4.25 4.23
CA MET A 89 7.17 3.38 5.40
C MET A 89 6.80 4.12 6.67
N LEU A 90 7.40 5.29 6.93
CA LEU A 90 7.08 6.12 8.10
C LEU A 90 5.60 6.52 8.12
N LEU A 91 5.06 6.98 6.98
CA LEU A 91 3.67 7.42 6.87
C LEU A 91 2.67 6.27 7.07
N HIS A 92 2.98 5.06 6.60
CA HIS A 92 2.17 3.88 6.89
C HIS A 92 2.31 3.45 8.35
N HIS A 93 3.53 3.42 8.86
CA HIS A 93 3.81 2.96 10.21
C HIS A 93 3.25 3.88 11.29
N ALA A 94 3.19 5.19 11.04
CA ALA A 94 2.69 6.19 11.97
C ALA A 94 1.26 5.92 12.48
N ARG A 95 0.45 5.22 11.70
CA ARG A 95 -0.94 4.90 12.04
C ARG A 95 -1.15 3.46 12.50
N ARG A 96 -0.08 2.66 12.68
CA ARG A 96 -0.16 1.22 12.95
C ARG A 96 -1.07 0.90 14.14
N ASP A 97 -0.99 1.71 15.21
CA ASP A 97 -1.71 1.47 16.46
C ASP A 97 -3.22 1.76 16.30
N ALA A 98 -3.62 2.57 15.32
CA ALA A 98 -5.02 2.90 15.04
C ALA A 98 -5.70 1.90 14.08
N ARG A 99 -4.95 0.99 13.44
CA ARG A 99 -5.49 0.13 12.37
C ARG A 99 -6.43 -0.96 12.84
N VAL A 100 -6.34 -1.34 14.11
CA VAL A 100 -7.09 -2.44 14.67
C VAL A 100 -7.70 -2.02 16.00
N ALA A 101 -8.97 -2.36 16.16
CA ALA A 101 -9.71 -2.23 17.40
C ALA A 101 -10.29 -3.61 17.75
N GLY A 102 -9.75 -4.24 18.80
CA GLY A 102 -10.05 -5.65 19.10
C GLY A 102 -9.59 -6.55 17.96
N ASP A 103 -10.51 -7.32 17.37
CA ASP A 103 -10.24 -8.23 16.25
C ASP A 103 -10.70 -7.66 14.90
N GLU A 104 -10.92 -6.34 14.80
CA GLU A 104 -11.46 -5.70 13.60
C GLU A 104 -10.51 -4.70 12.95
N LEU A 105 -10.43 -4.76 11.61
CA LEU A 105 -9.79 -3.73 10.82
C LEU A 105 -10.60 -2.44 10.85
N VAL A 106 -9.92 -1.35 11.19
CA VAL A 106 -10.46 0.01 11.18
C VAL A 106 -10.04 0.69 9.88
N LEU A 107 -11.02 1.16 9.10
CA LEU A 107 -10.74 1.88 7.86
C LEU A 107 -10.03 3.20 8.13
N LEU A 108 -9.23 3.66 7.17
CA LEU A 108 -8.45 4.89 7.31
C LEU A 108 -9.31 6.13 7.67
N GLU A 109 -10.55 6.20 7.18
CA GLU A 109 -11.48 7.27 7.53
C GLU A 109 -11.94 7.18 9.00
N ASP A 110 -12.13 5.97 9.51
CA ASP A 110 -12.63 5.66 10.85
C ASP A 110 -11.53 5.59 11.92
N GLN A 111 -10.24 5.62 11.50
CA GLN A 111 -9.10 5.57 12.41
C GLN A 111 -9.06 6.80 13.32
N ASP A 112 -8.82 6.56 14.62
CA ASP A 112 -8.54 7.62 15.57
C ASP A 112 -7.17 8.24 15.27
N ARG A 113 -7.22 9.44 14.66
CA ARG A 113 -6.04 10.24 14.30
C ARG A 113 -5.27 10.75 15.51
N GLY A 114 -5.89 10.80 16.69
CA GLY A 114 -5.20 11.13 17.94
C GLY A 114 -4.16 10.09 18.36
N ARG A 115 -4.28 8.86 17.83
CA ARG A 115 -3.33 7.76 18.06
C ARG A 115 -2.23 7.67 17.01
N TRP A 116 -2.19 8.59 16.05
CA TRP A 116 -1.17 8.58 15.00
C TRP A 116 0.12 9.23 15.52
N ASP A 117 1.26 8.66 15.16
CA ASP A 117 2.58 9.22 15.43
C ASP A 117 2.81 10.46 14.55
N ARG A 118 2.57 11.63 15.14
CA ARG A 118 2.76 12.93 14.48
C ARG A 118 4.20 13.17 14.06
N ALA A 119 5.18 12.71 14.85
CA ALA A 119 6.58 12.91 14.52
C ALA A 119 6.98 12.12 13.27
N ALA A 120 6.53 10.87 13.16
CA ALA A 120 6.74 10.05 11.98
C ALA A 120 6.03 10.61 10.73
N ILE A 121 4.84 11.19 10.89
CA ILE A 121 4.12 11.87 9.80
C ILE A 121 4.90 13.10 9.31
N ASP A 122 5.33 13.96 10.22
CA ASP A 122 6.06 15.18 9.89
C ASP A 122 7.40 14.86 9.22
N GLU A 123 8.11 13.84 9.73
CA GLU A 123 9.34 13.35 9.12
C GLU A 123 9.09 12.79 7.71
N GLY A 124 8.11 11.90 7.55
CA GLY A 124 7.79 11.29 6.26
C GLY A 124 7.39 12.33 5.21
N ALA A 125 6.60 13.32 5.62
CA ALA A 125 6.23 14.45 4.76
C ALA A 125 7.44 15.27 4.32
N ALA A 126 8.33 15.64 5.24
CA ALA A 126 9.53 16.41 4.92
C ALA A 126 10.47 15.63 3.96
N LEU A 127 10.61 14.32 4.17
CA LEU A 127 11.41 13.45 3.31
C LEU A 127 10.87 13.39 1.87
N VAL A 128 9.56 13.19 1.69
CA VAL A 128 8.97 13.12 0.34
C VAL A 128 8.98 14.47 -0.36
N GLU A 129 8.73 15.57 0.34
CA GLU A 129 8.84 16.91 -0.23
C GLU A 129 10.28 17.21 -0.68
N GLY A 130 11.27 16.86 0.15
CA GLY A 130 12.69 16.96 -0.20
C GLY A 130 13.10 16.09 -1.39
N ALA A 131 12.54 14.88 -1.52
CA ALA A 131 12.81 13.99 -2.65
C ALA A 131 12.22 14.53 -3.96
N LEU A 132 10.96 14.95 -3.95
CA LEU A 132 10.26 15.47 -5.14
C LEU A 132 10.93 16.74 -5.70
N ARG A 133 11.46 17.62 -4.83
CA ARG A 133 12.23 18.81 -5.26
C ARG A 133 13.47 18.51 -6.09
N GLN A 134 13.98 17.28 -6.09
CA GLN A 134 15.14 16.89 -6.88
C GLN A 134 14.81 16.60 -8.35
N GLY A 135 13.53 16.58 -8.74
CA GLY A 135 13.07 16.45 -10.13
C GLY A 135 13.24 15.06 -10.74
N ARG A 136 13.79 14.07 -10.02
CA ARG A 136 13.90 12.66 -10.43
C ARG A 136 12.81 11.83 -9.77
N VAL A 137 11.60 11.90 -10.34
CA VAL A 137 10.40 11.26 -9.80
C VAL A 137 10.45 9.74 -9.96
N GLY A 138 10.15 9.01 -8.90
CA GLY A 138 10.00 7.55 -8.90
C GLY A 138 8.76 7.07 -8.12
N PRO A 139 8.42 5.76 -8.22
CA PRO A 139 7.17 5.22 -7.70
C PRO A 139 6.99 5.38 -6.19
N TYR A 140 8.03 5.15 -5.38
CA TYR A 140 7.93 5.27 -3.93
C TYR A 140 7.74 6.72 -3.50
N GLN A 141 8.34 7.69 -4.19
CA GLN A 141 8.11 9.10 -3.93
C GLN A 141 6.64 9.48 -4.15
N ILE A 142 6.03 9.03 -5.25
CA ILE A 142 4.61 9.33 -5.51
C ILE A 142 3.70 8.63 -4.51
N GLN A 143 3.97 7.36 -4.20
CA GLN A 143 3.20 6.63 -3.19
C GLN A 143 3.31 7.29 -1.80
N ALA A 144 4.49 7.76 -1.41
CA ALA A 144 4.70 8.51 -0.18
C ALA A 144 3.92 9.83 -0.19
N ALA A 145 3.89 10.56 -1.31
CA ALA A 145 3.13 11.79 -1.43
C ALA A 145 1.62 11.55 -1.26
N ILE A 146 1.10 10.47 -1.86
CA ILE A 146 -0.31 10.05 -1.66
C ILE A 146 -0.56 9.72 -0.18
N ALA A 147 0.34 8.96 0.46
CA ALA A 147 0.23 8.62 1.88
C ALA A 147 0.29 9.88 2.78
N ALA A 148 1.12 10.87 2.43
CA ALA A 148 1.25 12.12 3.16
C ALA A 148 -0.05 12.94 3.11
N LEU A 149 -0.71 13.02 1.96
CA LEU A 149 -2.00 13.72 1.83
C LEU A 149 -3.08 13.12 2.73
N HIS A 150 -3.11 11.79 2.87
CA HIS A 150 -3.99 11.14 3.82
C HIS A 150 -3.59 11.38 5.28
N ALA A 151 -2.29 11.32 5.58
CA ALA A 151 -1.78 11.43 6.94
C ALA A 151 -1.87 12.85 7.51
N GLN A 152 -1.77 13.87 6.65
CA GLN A 152 -1.81 15.28 7.02
C GLN A 152 -3.23 15.86 7.08
N ALA A 153 -4.20 15.20 6.43
CA ALA A 153 -5.59 15.64 6.47
C ALA A 153 -6.14 15.58 7.90
N ALA A 154 -6.62 16.72 8.41
CA ALA A 154 -7.16 16.84 9.76
C ALA A 154 -8.40 15.95 9.98
N THR A 155 -9.18 15.75 8.90
CA THR A 155 -10.36 14.87 8.87
C THR A 155 -10.37 14.08 7.56
N PRO A 156 -11.11 12.96 7.48
CA PRO A 156 -11.27 12.24 6.21
C PRO A 156 -11.78 13.13 5.07
N ALA A 157 -12.75 14.01 5.39
CA ALA A 157 -13.36 14.93 4.43
C ALA A 157 -12.38 16.03 3.94
N ALA A 158 -11.33 16.34 4.70
CA ALA A 158 -10.30 17.30 4.30
C ALA A 158 -9.19 16.69 3.43
N THR A 159 -9.29 15.41 3.07
CA THR A 159 -8.31 14.75 2.18
C THR A 159 -8.35 15.40 0.80
N ASP A 160 -7.19 15.83 0.28
CA ASP A 160 -7.06 16.40 -1.06
C ASP A 160 -7.13 15.31 -2.15
N TRP A 161 -8.33 14.85 -2.42
CA TRP A 161 -8.60 13.86 -3.47
C TRP A 161 -8.19 14.33 -4.88
N PRO A 162 -8.43 15.59 -5.30
CA PRO A 162 -7.91 16.09 -6.58
C PRO A 162 -6.39 15.91 -6.73
N GLN A 163 -5.61 16.23 -5.71
CA GLN A 163 -4.17 16.03 -5.73
C GLN A 163 -3.80 14.54 -5.74
N ILE A 164 -4.50 13.68 -4.99
CA ILE A 164 -4.30 12.22 -5.03
C ILE A 164 -4.56 11.67 -6.44
N VAL A 165 -5.61 12.13 -7.14
CA VAL A 165 -5.89 11.75 -8.53
C VAL A 165 -4.75 12.16 -9.47
N ALA A 166 -4.20 13.36 -9.30
CA ALA A 166 -3.06 13.84 -10.08
C ALA A 166 -1.82 12.95 -9.85
N LEU A 167 -1.51 12.63 -8.59
CA LEU A 167 -0.40 11.74 -8.23
C LEU A 167 -0.58 10.33 -8.80
N TYR A 168 -1.75 9.72 -8.66
CA TYR A 168 -2.03 8.43 -9.29
C TYR A 168 -1.96 8.48 -10.82
N THR A 169 -2.30 9.61 -11.44
CA THR A 169 -2.17 9.79 -12.89
C THR A 169 -0.71 9.80 -13.32
N VAL A 170 0.19 10.40 -12.54
CA VAL A 170 1.64 10.31 -12.80
C VAL A 170 2.15 8.89 -12.52
N LEU A 171 1.76 8.28 -11.41
CA LEU A 171 2.19 6.92 -11.04
C LEU A 171 1.78 5.89 -12.10
N ALA A 172 0.57 6.00 -12.65
CA ALA A 172 0.08 5.11 -13.70
C ALA A 172 0.89 5.21 -15.00
N ARG A 173 1.61 6.31 -15.25
CA ARG A 173 2.48 6.46 -16.42
C ARG A 173 3.84 5.80 -16.20
N ILE A 174 4.42 5.96 -15.01
CA ILE A 174 5.77 5.45 -14.70
C ILE A 174 5.77 4.02 -14.15
N HIS A 175 4.64 3.56 -13.60
CA HIS A 175 4.46 2.23 -13.01
C HIS A 175 3.03 1.69 -13.30
N PRO A 176 2.76 1.26 -14.55
CA PRO A 176 1.41 1.00 -15.06
C PRO A 176 0.81 -0.35 -14.63
N THR A 177 0.78 -0.66 -13.33
CA THR A 177 0.21 -1.93 -12.84
C THR A 177 -1.32 -1.88 -12.73
N PRO A 178 -2.01 -3.04 -12.80
CA PRO A 178 -3.46 -3.10 -12.58
C PRO A 178 -3.90 -2.51 -11.23
N VAL A 179 -3.10 -2.73 -10.18
CA VAL A 179 -3.37 -2.20 -8.83
C VAL A 179 -3.28 -0.67 -8.80
N VAL A 180 -2.30 -0.06 -9.48
CA VAL A 180 -2.21 1.41 -9.59
C VAL A 180 -3.41 1.99 -10.32
N ARG A 181 -3.87 1.33 -11.39
CA ARG A 181 -5.06 1.77 -12.15
C ARG A 181 -6.34 1.64 -11.31
N LEU A 182 -6.48 0.56 -10.55
CA LEU A 182 -7.58 0.37 -9.60
C LEU A 182 -7.59 1.49 -8.55
N ASN A 183 -6.45 1.75 -7.90
CA ASN A 183 -6.38 2.80 -6.88
C ASN A 183 -6.67 4.19 -7.46
N ARG A 184 -6.25 4.46 -8.70
CA ARG A 184 -6.61 5.69 -9.42
C ARG A 184 -8.13 5.80 -9.63
N ALA A 185 -8.79 4.71 -10.03
CA ALA A 185 -10.23 4.69 -10.21
C ALA A 185 -10.99 4.97 -8.90
N VAL A 186 -10.52 4.40 -7.79
CA VAL A 186 -11.03 4.71 -6.45
C VAL A 186 -10.83 6.19 -6.11
N ALA A 187 -9.62 6.74 -6.34
CA ALA A 187 -9.36 8.15 -6.08
C ALA A 187 -10.28 9.09 -6.88
N ILE A 188 -10.59 8.76 -8.14
CA ILE A 188 -11.54 9.52 -8.98
C ILE A 188 -12.96 9.45 -8.40
N ALA A 189 -13.39 8.28 -7.94
CA ALA A 189 -14.67 8.14 -7.26
C ALA A 189 -14.76 9.03 -6.01
N MET A 190 -13.72 8.98 -5.17
CA MET A 190 -13.67 9.74 -3.93
C MET A 190 -13.52 11.25 -4.15
N ALA A 191 -12.99 11.68 -5.31
CA ALA A 191 -12.96 13.08 -5.74
C ALA A 191 -14.32 13.61 -6.22
N GLY A 192 -15.37 12.78 -6.21
CA GLY A 192 -16.74 13.17 -6.53
C GLY A 192 -17.35 12.50 -7.77
N ASP A 193 -16.57 11.70 -8.53
CA ASP A 193 -17.06 10.99 -9.71
C ASP A 193 -17.22 9.49 -9.45
N VAL A 194 -18.12 9.14 -8.52
CA VAL A 194 -18.39 7.73 -8.15
C VAL A 194 -18.81 6.87 -9.36
N PRO A 195 -19.71 7.31 -10.27
CA PRO A 195 -20.04 6.54 -11.46
C PRO A 195 -18.85 6.32 -12.40
N GLY A 196 -18.03 7.34 -12.64
CA GLY A 196 -16.86 7.23 -13.49
C GLY A 196 -15.79 6.32 -12.89
N GLY A 197 -15.52 6.44 -11.60
CA GLY A 197 -14.62 5.53 -10.89
C GLY A 197 -15.09 4.06 -10.95
N LEU A 198 -16.38 3.80 -10.72
CA LEU A 198 -16.94 2.44 -10.86
C LEU A 198 -16.80 1.91 -12.29
N ALA A 199 -17.10 2.72 -13.31
CA ALA A 199 -16.96 2.32 -14.71
C ALA A 199 -15.50 1.95 -15.06
N MET A 200 -14.52 2.66 -14.49
CA MET A 200 -13.10 2.32 -14.65
C MET A 200 -12.76 0.99 -13.95
N ILE A 201 -13.29 0.73 -12.75
CA ILE A 201 -13.11 -0.55 -12.06
C ILE A 201 -13.74 -1.69 -12.89
N ASP A 202 -14.97 -1.53 -13.37
CA ASP A 202 -15.63 -2.53 -14.21
C ASP A 202 -14.82 -2.83 -15.50
N ALA A 203 -14.22 -1.80 -16.11
CA ALA A 203 -13.36 -1.98 -17.27
C ALA A 203 -12.07 -2.76 -16.96
N LEU A 204 -11.47 -2.55 -15.78
CA LEU A 204 -10.29 -3.29 -15.34
C LEU A 204 -10.56 -4.78 -15.10
N GLY A 205 -11.80 -5.16 -14.77
CA GLY A 205 -12.18 -6.56 -14.56
C GLY A 205 -12.39 -7.36 -15.85
N LYS A 206 -12.47 -6.72 -17.02
CA LYS A 206 -12.87 -7.40 -18.27
C LYS A 206 -11.88 -8.46 -18.76
N ASP A 207 -10.60 -8.33 -18.43
CA ASP A 207 -9.55 -9.27 -18.84
C ASP A 207 -9.27 -10.37 -17.79
N GLY A 208 -9.99 -10.36 -16.66
CA GLY A 208 -9.86 -11.32 -15.57
C GLY A 208 -8.58 -11.21 -14.75
N ALA A 209 -7.71 -10.21 -15.00
CA ALA A 209 -6.41 -10.11 -14.33
C ALA A 209 -6.54 -9.86 -12.80
N LEU A 210 -7.67 -9.32 -12.37
CA LEU A 210 -7.96 -8.99 -10.96
C LEU A 210 -8.97 -9.94 -10.29
N ASP A 211 -9.39 -11.03 -10.96
CA ASP A 211 -10.45 -11.91 -10.44
C ASP A 211 -10.11 -12.54 -9.10
N ARG A 212 -8.83 -12.86 -8.88
CA ARG A 212 -8.34 -13.42 -7.60
C ARG A 212 -7.90 -12.37 -6.59
N TYR A 213 -8.11 -11.09 -6.88
CA TYR A 213 -7.70 -9.99 -6.02
C TYR A 213 -8.91 -9.46 -5.24
N HIS A 214 -9.06 -9.89 -3.99
CA HIS A 214 -10.24 -9.54 -3.18
C HIS A 214 -10.44 -8.03 -3.03
N LEU A 215 -9.38 -7.21 -3.01
CA LEU A 215 -9.47 -5.75 -2.91
C LEU A 215 -10.10 -5.10 -4.15
N PHE A 216 -9.99 -5.72 -5.33
CA PHE A 216 -10.72 -5.28 -6.52
C PHE A 216 -12.23 -5.41 -6.31
N HIS A 217 -12.67 -6.59 -5.87
CA HIS A 217 -14.09 -6.86 -5.59
C HIS A 217 -14.62 -5.99 -4.43
N SER A 218 -13.83 -5.82 -3.37
CA SER A 218 -14.17 -4.97 -2.22
C SER A 218 -14.32 -3.50 -2.60
N ALA A 219 -13.40 -2.95 -3.41
CA ALA A 219 -13.49 -1.57 -3.91
C ALA A 219 -14.74 -1.38 -4.78
N ARG A 220 -15.00 -2.32 -5.69
CA ARG A 220 -16.19 -2.34 -6.53
C ARG A 220 -17.48 -2.36 -5.68
N ALA A 221 -17.53 -3.23 -4.68
CA ALA A 221 -18.66 -3.35 -3.76
C ALA A 221 -18.92 -2.04 -3.00
N GLY A 222 -17.86 -1.39 -2.51
CA GLY A 222 -17.93 -0.10 -1.83
C GLY A 222 -18.54 1.00 -2.71
N LEU A 223 -18.07 1.14 -3.97
CA LEU A 223 -18.62 2.15 -4.89
C LEU A 223 -20.08 1.85 -5.28
N LEU A 224 -20.43 0.57 -5.47
CA LEU A 224 -21.82 0.16 -5.72
C LEU A 224 -22.73 0.52 -4.54
N ARG A 225 -22.25 0.36 -3.30
CA ARG A 225 -22.97 0.78 -2.09
C ARG A 225 -23.20 2.29 -2.06
N LEU A 226 -22.17 3.09 -2.38
CA LEU A 226 -22.30 4.56 -2.45
C LEU A 226 -23.32 5.03 -3.49
N LEU A 227 -23.54 4.24 -4.55
CA LEU A 227 -24.56 4.50 -5.57
C LEU A 227 -25.95 3.91 -5.21
N GLY A 228 -26.14 3.35 -4.02
CA GLY A 228 -27.39 2.71 -3.60
C GLY A 228 -27.70 1.39 -4.33
N ARG A 229 -26.72 0.79 -5.02
CA ARG A 229 -26.90 -0.46 -5.78
C ARG A 229 -26.63 -1.68 -4.89
N ALA A 230 -27.50 -1.89 -3.91
CA ALA A 230 -27.28 -2.86 -2.83
C ALA A 230 -27.07 -4.30 -3.33
N GLU A 231 -27.95 -4.84 -4.19
CA GLU A 231 -27.81 -6.20 -4.71
C GLU A 231 -26.47 -6.42 -5.44
N ALA A 232 -26.09 -5.47 -6.29
CA ALA A 232 -24.81 -5.56 -6.99
C ALA A 232 -23.61 -5.42 -6.02
N SER A 233 -23.73 -4.57 -4.99
CA SER A 233 -22.73 -4.43 -3.93
C SER A 233 -22.59 -5.73 -3.13
N ARG A 234 -23.70 -6.37 -2.79
CA ARG A 234 -23.77 -7.67 -2.11
C ARG A 234 -23.02 -8.74 -2.89
N THR A 235 -23.33 -8.92 -4.19
CA THR A 235 -22.62 -9.88 -5.05
C THR A 235 -21.11 -9.60 -5.10
N ALA A 236 -20.71 -8.33 -5.19
CA ALA A 236 -19.29 -7.99 -5.21
C ALA A 236 -18.60 -8.28 -3.87
N TYR A 237 -19.26 -8.09 -2.72
CA TYR A 237 -18.72 -8.51 -1.42
C TYR A 237 -18.62 -10.03 -1.29
N GLU A 238 -19.60 -10.79 -1.78
CA GLU A 238 -19.55 -12.26 -1.84
C GLU A 238 -18.38 -12.74 -2.70
N GLN A 239 -18.11 -12.08 -3.84
CA GLN A 239 -16.93 -12.34 -4.67
C GLN A 239 -15.63 -12.05 -3.93
N ALA A 240 -15.54 -10.91 -3.24
CA ALA A 240 -14.38 -10.56 -2.41
C ALA A 240 -14.11 -11.64 -1.35
N LEU A 241 -15.16 -12.13 -0.67
CA LEU A 241 -15.07 -13.18 0.34
C LEU A 241 -14.63 -14.53 -0.23
N SER A 242 -14.98 -14.85 -1.48
CA SER A 242 -14.59 -16.14 -2.08
C SER A 242 -13.09 -16.25 -2.38
N VAL A 243 -12.39 -15.12 -2.52
CA VAL A 243 -10.95 -15.05 -2.83
C VAL A 243 -10.10 -14.40 -1.72
N CYS A 244 -10.70 -13.98 -0.61
CA CYS A 244 -10.01 -13.45 0.56
C CYS A 244 -9.64 -14.57 1.54
N THR A 245 -8.36 -14.69 1.87
CA THR A 245 -7.84 -15.71 2.80
C THR A 245 -7.55 -15.17 4.19
N HIS A 246 -7.28 -13.86 4.33
CA HIS A 246 -6.83 -13.27 5.58
C HIS A 246 -8.00 -13.12 6.59
N PRO A 247 -7.95 -13.72 7.80
CA PRO A 247 -9.08 -13.74 8.73
C PRO A 247 -9.66 -12.35 9.07
N LEU A 248 -8.80 -11.37 9.35
CA LEU A 248 -9.24 -10.00 9.67
C LEU A 248 -9.94 -9.29 8.50
N GLU A 249 -9.44 -9.49 7.28
CA GLU A 249 -10.06 -8.91 6.07
C GLU A 249 -11.39 -9.60 5.78
N ARG A 250 -11.48 -10.93 5.98
CA ARG A 250 -12.74 -11.67 5.86
C ARG A 250 -13.80 -11.16 6.83
N ARG A 251 -13.47 -10.99 8.12
CA ARG A 251 -14.40 -10.42 9.12
C ARG A 251 -14.88 -9.03 8.72
N PHE A 252 -13.96 -8.19 8.22
CA PHE A 252 -14.32 -6.87 7.68
C PHE A 252 -15.31 -6.98 6.50
N LEU A 253 -15.07 -7.87 5.55
CA LEU A 253 -15.94 -8.07 4.39
C LEU A 253 -17.31 -8.64 4.78
N GLU A 254 -17.37 -9.59 5.73
CA GLU A 254 -18.61 -10.13 6.30
C GLU A 254 -19.45 -9.04 6.97
N ARG A 255 -18.81 -8.16 7.76
CA ARG A 255 -19.48 -7.01 8.38
C ARG A 255 -20.07 -6.07 7.34
N ARG A 256 -19.29 -5.71 6.31
CA ARG A 256 -19.76 -4.84 5.21
C ARG A 256 -20.89 -5.48 4.41
N LEU A 257 -20.86 -6.80 4.20
CA LEU A 257 -21.95 -7.54 3.56
C LEU A 257 -23.24 -7.47 4.41
N GLY A 258 -23.12 -7.62 5.74
CA GLY A 258 -24.24 -7.48 6.67
C GLY A 258 -24.88 -6.09 6.66
N GLU A 259 -24.08 -5.01 6.58
CA GLU A 259 -24.57 -3.63 6.45
C GLU A 259 -25.40 -3.42 5.17
N VAL A 260 -24.98 -4.00 4.05
CA VAL A 260 -25.71 -3.90 2.78
C VAL A 260 -27.02 -4.67 2.84
N ALA A 261 -27.04 -5.84 3.49
CA ALA A 261 -28.25 -6.65 3.66
C ALA A 261 -29.26 -6.01 4.63
N GLY A 262 -28.78 -5.37 5.70
CA GLY A 262 -29.63 -4.71 6.70
C GLY A 262 -30.26 -3.40 6.25
N ALA A 263 -29.71 -2.73 5.22
CA ALA A 263 -30.26 -1.51 4.65
C ALA A 263 -31.54 -1.73 3.80
N HIS A 264 -32.00 -2.98 3.67
CA HIS A 264 -33.18 -3.40 2.89
C HIS A 264 -34.24 -4.12 3.74
N GLY A 265 -34.10 -4.08 5.08
CA GLY A 265 -35.08 -4.59 6.05
C GLY A 265 -35.94 -3.51 6.68
#